data_AF-A0A0F3Q9J4-F1
#
_entry.id   AF-A0A0F3Q9J4-F1
#
_cell.length_a   1.000
_cell.length_b   1.000
_cell.length_c   1.000
_cell.angle_alpha   90.00
_cell.angle_beta   90.00
_cell.angle_gamma   90.00
#
_symmetry.space_group_name_H-M   'P 1'
#
loop_
_entity.id
_entity.type
_entity.pdbx_description
1 polymer ?
#
loop_
_entity_poly.entity_id
_entity_poly.type
_entity_poly.pdbx_seq_one_letter_code
_entity_poly.pdbx_strand_id
1 'polypeptide(L)'
;MVTGIAQFLSAPLAGRMLGAGVDLRLMLIIGLGGFALGCHLNSFLTPDSKFAEFVLPQFVRGLSLMFCFIPTNNIALGNMPREKVGNASGLYNLTRNLGGAVGLAVISTILTNDTKIFMQYLSENIPSTSIMAMEQLDSYTALLSGKVFNPEKASYLLLANKINTDAFVIAINNIFNMIALLFILIMLLIPFTSNIKLSGNTNAH
;
A
#
# COMPACT_ATOMS: atom_id res chain seq x y z
N MET A 1 -8.76 2.38 -10.92
CA MET A 1 -9.09 3.60 -11.69
C MET A 1 -8.79 4.87 -10.91
N VAL A 2 -9.10 4.95 -9.60
CA VAL A 2 -8.87 6.15 -8.76
C VAL A 2 -7.39 6.59 -8.73
N THR A 3 -6.46 5.67 -8.49
CA THR A 3 -5.01 5.94 -8.49
C THR A 3 -4.52 6.56 -9.79
N GLY A 4 -4.95 6.03 -10.94
CA GLY A 4 -4.54 6.54 -12.25
C GLY A 4 -5.03 7.96 -12.53
N ILE A 5 -6.26 8.29 -12.11
CA ILE A 5 -6.80 9.65 -12.22
C ILE A 5 -5.98 10.61 -11.34
N ALA A 6 -5.72 10.24 -10.09
CA ALA A 6 -4.90 11.04 -9.19
C ALA A 6 -3.45 11.24 -9.70
N GLN A 7 -2.85 10.19 -10.29
CA GLN A 7 -1.55 10.28 -10.95
C GLN A 7 -1.57 11.24 -12.14
N PHE A 8 -2.60 11.17 -12.98
CA PHE A 8 -2.77 12.09 -14.10
C PHE A 8 -2.90 13.55 -13.65
N LEU A 9 -3.64 13.80 -12.56
CA LEU A 9 -3.82 15.14 -12.00
C LEU A 9 -2.55 15.69 -11.33
N SER A 10 -1.76 14.84 -10.69
CA SER A 10 -0.52 15.24 -10.00
C SER A 10 0.67 15.43 -10.95
N ALA A 11 0.69 14.78 -12.11
CA ALA A 11 1.81 14.85 -13.05
C ALA A 11 2.13 16.29 -13.54
N PRO A 12 1.15 17.11 -13.99
CA PRO A 12 1.42 18.51 -14.35
C PRO A 12 1.92 19.35 -13.18
N LEU A 13 1.39 19.12 -11.98
CA LEU A 13 1.79 19.85 -10.77
C LEU A 13 3.25 19.54 -10.41
N ALA A 14 3.63 18.26 -10.38
CA ALA A 14 4.99 17.84 -10.12
C ALA A 14 5.95 18.31 -11.23
N GLY A 15 5.52 18.31 -12.50
CA GLY A 15 6.29 18.86 -13.62
C GLY A 15 6.52 20.37 -13.51
N ARG A 16 5.50 21.15 -13.09
CA ARG A 16 5.64 22.60 -12.84
C ARG A 16 6.57 22.90 -11.68
N MET A 17 6.53 22.12 -10.60
CA MET A 17 7.47 22.26 -9.48
C MET A 17 8.91 22.01 -9.92
N LEU A 18 9.13 20.97 -10.72
CA LEU A 18 10.45 20.70 -11.31
C LEU A 18 10.92 21.87 -12.21
N GLY A 19 10.06 22.35 -13.10
CA GLY A 19 10.37 23.48 -13.99
C GLY A 19 10.60 24.80 -13.25
N ALA A 20 9.99 24.99 -12.08
CA ALA A 20 10.22 26.12 -11.20
C ALA A 20 11.53 26.01 -10.38
N GLY A 21 12.30 24.93 -10.55
CA GLY A 21 13.56 24.73 -9.85
C GLY A 21 13.41 24.32 -8.38
N VAL A 22 12.27 23.75 -7.99
CA VAL A 22 12.08 23.22 -6.63
C VAL A 22 13.07 22.07 -6.38
N ASP A 23 13.63 22.02 -5.19
CA ASP A 23 14.55 20.95 -4.77
C ASP A 23 13.87 19.57 -4.90
N LEU A 24 14.54 18.64 -5.61
CA LEU A 24 14.08 17.28 -5.83
C LEU A 24 13.82 16.53 -4.51
N ARG A 25 14.56 16.85 -3.45
CA ARG A 25 14.37 16.28 -2.11
C ARG A 25 13.06 16.72 -1.48
N LEU A 26 12.67 17.98 -1.65
CA LEU A 26 11.39 18.48 -1.14
C LEU A 26 10.24 17.79 -1.86
N MET A 27 10.36 17.59 -3.18
CA MET A 27 9.39 16.81 -3.94
C MET A 27 9.30 15.37 -3.41
N LEU A 28 10.44 14.72 -3.14
CA LEU A 28 10.48 13.39 -2.54
C LEU A 28 9.84 13.34 -1.14
N ILE A 29 10.09 14.33 -0.27
CA ILE A 29 9.49 14.40 1.07
C ILE A 29 7.96 14.51 0.96
N ILE A 30 7.45 15.36 0.06
CA ILE A 30 6.01 15.50 -0.18
C ILE A 30 5.42 14.17 -0.68
N GLY A 31 6.08 13.52 -1.66
CA GLY A 31 5.63 12.24 -2.21
C GLY A 31 5.65 11.12 -1.19
N LEU A 32 6.75 10.96 -0.43
CA LEU A 32 6.88 9.91 0.57
C LEU A 32 5.92 10.12 1.75
N GLY A 33 5.79 11.35 2.24
CA GLY A 33 4.85 11.68 3.31
C GLY A 33 3.39 11.48 2.89
N GLY A 34 3.02 11.94 1.70
CA GLY A 34 1.68 11.72 1.16
C GLY A 34 1.38 10.23 0.91
N PHE A 35 2.35 9.46 0.44
CA PHE A 35 2.18 8.02 0.25
C PHE A 35 2.02 7.29 1.59
N ALA A 36 2.82 7.66 2.59
CA ALA A 36 2.70 7.13 3.95
C ALA A 36 1.32 7.45 4.55
N LEU A 37 0.85 8.69 4.42
CA LEU A 37 -0.50 9.08 4.87
C LEU A 37 -1.57 8.24 4.18
N GLY A 38 -1.49 8.07 2.86
CA GLY A 38 -2.47 7.27 2.12
C GLY A 38 -2.42 5.77 2.47
N CYS A 39 -1.27 5.23 2.88
CA CYS A 39 -1.19 3.89 3.45
C CYS A 39 -1.82 3.85 4.85
N HIS A 40 -1.51 4.80 5.72
CA HIS A 40 -2.08 4.86 7.07
C HIS A 40 -3.60 5.03 7.06
N LEU A 41 -4.16 5.84 6.16
CA LEU A 41 -5.62 5.94 6.00
C LEU A 41 -6.27 4.60 5.60
N ASN A 42 -5.51 3.68 5.01
CA ASN A 42 -5.97 2.35 4.61
C ASN A 42 -5.77 1.29 5.72
N SER A 43 -5.25 1.65 6.90
CA SER A 43 -5.04 0.71 8.00
C SER A 43 -6.22 0.60 8.98
N PHE A 44 -7.34 1.23 8.65
CA PHE A 44 -8.57 1.23 9.45
C PHE A 44 -9.69 0.42 8.80
N LEU A 45 -9.37 -0.56 7.96
CA LEU A 45 -10.38 -1.36 7.27
C LEU A 45 -11.09 -2.31 8.24
N THR A 46 -12.33 -2.60 7.91
CA THR A 46 -13.18 -3.59 8.56
C THR A 46 -13.58 -4.66 7.55
N PRO A 47 -14.07 -5.83 7.99
CA PRO A 47 -14.62 -6.86 7.11
C PRO A 47 -15.75 -6.35 6.21
N ASP A 48 -16.44 -5.29 6.63
CA ASP A 48 -17.56 -4.68 5.91
C ASP A 48 -17.15 -3.49 5.04
N SER A 49 -15.85 -3.16 4.98
CA SER A 49 -15.34 -2.01 4.23
C SER A 49 -15.70 -2.10 2.75
N LYS A 50 -16.33 -1.04 2.24
CA LYS A 50 -16.80 -0.95 0.85
C LYS A 50 -15.82 -0.14 0.01
N PHE A 51 -16.02 -0.18 -1.32
CA PHE A 51 -15.22 0.57 -2.30
C PHE A 51 -14.96 2.04 -1.89
N ALA A 52 -15.96 2.73 -1.34
CA ALA A 52 -15.85 4.12 -0.91
C ALA A 52 -14.71 4.37 0.09
N GLU A 53 -14.44 3.44 1.00
CA GLU A 53 -13.36 3.55 1.99
C GLU A 53 -11.97 3.44 1.35
N PHE A 54 -11.88 2.84 0.17
CA PHE A 54 -10.63 2.75 -0.58
C PHE A 54 -10.37 3.98 -1.46
N VAL A 55 -11.40 4.77 -1.78
CA VAL A 55 -11.28 5.89 -2.73
C VAL A 55 -10.30 6.95 -2.23
N LEU A 56 -10.53 7.52 -1.05
CA LEU A 56 -9.69 8.58 -0.52
C LEU A 56 -8.22 8.12 -0.32
N PRO A 57 -7.94 6.98 0.32
CA PRO A 57 -6.56 6.49 0.48
C PRO A 57 -5.86 6.18 -0.84
N GLN A 58 -6.58 5.64 -1.84
CA GLN A 58 -6.04 5.42 -3.18
C GLN A 58 -5.76 6.73 -3.92
N PHE A 59 -6.63 7.72 -3.76
CA PHE A 59 -6.47 9.04 -4.37
C PHE A 59 -5.24 9.75 -3.81
N VAL A 60 -5.08 9.77 -2.48
CA VAL A 60 -3.91 10.35 -1.79
C VAL A 60 -2.61 9.66 -2.24
N ARG A 61 -2.56 8.32 -2.28
CA ARG A 61 -1.40 7.60 -2.81
C ARG A 61 -1.13 7.92 -4.28
N GLY A 62 -2.18 7.99 -5.10
CA GLY A 62 -2.06 8.33 -6.52
C GLY A 62 -1.49 9.72 -6.77
N LEU A 63 -1.92 10.72 -6.00
CA LEU A 63 -1.34 12.08 -6.06
C LEU A 63 0.14 12.07 -5.67
N SER A 64 0.48 11.29 -4.64
CA SER A 64 1.83 11.23 -4.08
C SER A 64 2.83 10.56 -5.02
N LEU A 65 2.40 9.60 -5.83
CA LEU A 65 3.27 8.80 -6.68
C LEU A 65 4.08 9.63 -7.69
N MET A 66 3.51 10.69 -8.27
CA MET A 66 4.25 11.52 -9.23
C MET A 66 5.35 12.35 -8.57
N PHE A 67 5.14 12.76 -7.31
CA PHE A 67 6.16 13.43 -6.50
C PHE A 67 7.27 12.47 -6.06
N CYS A 68 7.06 11.17 -6.09
CA CYS A 68 8.15 10.18 -5.96
C CYS A 68 8.84 9.94 -7.31
N PHE A 69 8.05 9.72 -8.38
CA PHE A 69 8.56 9.20 -9.64
C PHE A 69 9.39 10.23 -10.42
N ILE A 70 8.90 11.47 -10.54
CA ILE A 70 9.58 12.52 -11.30
C ILE A 70 10.97 12.86 -10.73
N PRO A 71 11.12 13.20 -9.44
CA PRO A 71 12.44 13.52 -8.90
C PRO A 71 13.36 12.30 -8.87
N THR A 72 12.87 11.09 -8.57
CA THR A 72 13.71 9.88 -8.60
C THR A 72 14.28 9.62 -10.00
N ASN A 73 13.46 9.74 -11.05
CA ASN A 73 13.94 9.61 -12.42
C ASN A 73 14.98 10.68 -12.78
N ASN A 74 14.75 11.92 -12.37
CA ASN A 74 15.68 13.03 -12.62
C ASN A 74 17.00 12.84 -11.87
N ILE A 75 16.96 12.38 -10.62
CA ILE A 75 18.16 12.05 -9.85
C ILE A 75 18.95 10.94 -10.52
N ALA A 76 18.27 9.88 -10.96
CA ALA A 76 18.92 8.70 -11.52
C ALA A 76 19.49 8.94 -12.93
N LEU A 77 18.80 9.72 -13.76
CA LEU A 77 19.08 9.80 -15.21
C LEU A 77 19.36 11.21 -15.71
N GLY A 78 18.96 12.26 -14.97
CA GLY A 78 18.92 13.64 -15.48
C GLY A 78 20.29 14.24 -15.81
N ASN A 79 21.36 13.77 -15.18
CA ASN A 79 22.73 14.23 -15.44
C ASN A 79 23.56 13.24 -16.28
N MET A 80 22.94 12.19 -16.84
CA MET A 80 23.68 11.20 -17.62
C MET A 80 24.02 11.72 -19.03
N PRO A 81 25.25 11.50 -19.54
CA PRO A 81 25.57 11.78 -20.94
C PRO A 81 24.61 11.03 -21.86
N ARG A 82 24.14 11.66 -22.94
CA ARG A 82 23.13 11.12 -23.86
C ARG A 82 23.42 9.68 -24.32
N GLU A 83 24.69 9.37 -24.60
CA GLU A 83 25.16 8.05 -25.02
C GLU A 83 24.98 6.96 -23.95
N LYS A 84 25.00 7.32 -22.66
CA LYS A 84 24.87 6.41 -21.52
C LYS A 84 23.44 6.27 -21.00
N VAL A 85 22.53 7.18 -21.37
CA VAL A 85 21.13 7.19 -20.91
C VAL A 85 20.44 5.86 -21.21
N GLY A 86 20.70 5.25 -22.37
CA GLY A 86 20.14 3.94 -22.73
C GLY A 86 20.49 2.86 -21.69
N ASN A 87 21.78 2.66 -21.44
CA ASN A 87 22.27 1.67 -20.48
C ASN A 87 21.83 1.99 -19.04
N ALA A 88 21.89 3.27 -18.63
CA ALA A 88 21.48 3.71 -17.30
C ALA A 88 19.97 3.50 -17.07
N SER A 89 19.13 3.80 -18.06
CA SER A 89 17.69 3.59 -17.98
C SER A 89 17.32 2.11 -17.93
N GLY A 90 18.06 1.26 -18.67
CA GLY A 90 17.94 -0.20 -18.59
C GLY A 90 18.20 -0.70 -17.17
N LEU A 91 19.34 -0.32 -16.58
CA LEU A 91 19.67 -0.70 -15.21
C LEU A 91 18.66 -0.16 -14.19
N TYR A 92 18.25 1.11 -14.33
CA TYR A 92 17.24 1.73 -13.46
C TYR A 92 15.91 0.95 -13.49
N ASN A 93 15.43 0.60 -14.68
CA ASN A 93 14.19 -0.18 -14.82
C ASN A 93 14.33 -1.60 -14.28
N LEU A 94 15.48 -2.25 -14.48
CA LEU A 94 15.76 -3.57 -13.91
C LEU A 94 15.75 -3.53 -12.37
N THR A 95 16.47 -2.57 -11.76
CA THR A 95 16.47 -2.39 -10.30
C THR A 95 15.08 -2.08 -9.76
N ARG A 96 14.31 -1.23 -10.45
CA ARG A 96 12.93 -0.91 -10.05
C ARG A 96 12.03 -2.13 -10.10
N ASN A 97 12.06 -2.90 -11.20
CA ASN A 97 11.23 -4.09 -11.36
C ASN A 97 11.62 -5.17 -10.35
N LEU A 98 12.91 -5.37 -10.11
CA LEU A 98 13.42 -6.29 -9.09
C LEU A 98 12.97 -5.87 -7.69
N GLY A 99 13.11 -4.59 -7.34
CA GLY A 99 12.64 -4.06 -6.05
C GLY A 99 11.14 -4.22 -5.88
N GLY A 100 10.35 -4.00 -6.94
CA GLY A 100 8.91 -4.25 -6.94
C GLY A 100 8.56 -5.72 -6.70
N ALA A 101 9.24 -6.65 -7.37
CA ALA A 101 9.03 -8.08 -7.21
C ALA A 101 9.41 -8.56 -5.80
N VAL A 102 10.57 -8.14 -5.29
CA VAL A 102 11.01 -8.48 -3.92
C VAL A 102 10.07 -7.90 -2.88
N GLY A 103 9.69 -6.63 -3.01
CA GLY A 103 8.74 -5.99 -2.09
C GLY A 103 7.38 -6.69 -2.05
N LEU A 104 6.85 -7.06 -3.21
CA LEU A 104 5.59 -7.82 -3.30
C LEU A 104 5.73 -9.21 -2.66
N ALA A 105 6.83 -9.92 -2.89
CA ALA A 105 7.07 -11.23 -2.29
C ALA A 105 7.15 -11.16 -0.76
N VAL A 106 7.84 -10.16 -0.22
CA VAL A 106 7.93 -9.91 1.23
C VAL A 106 6.54 -9.60 1.80
N ILE A 107 5.80 -8.68 1.20
CA ILE A 107 4.44 -8.32 1.65
C ILE A 107 3.50 -9.53 1.61
N SER A 108 3.53 -10.32 0.54
CA SER A 108 2.71 -11.53 0.40
C SER A 108 3.03 -12.57 1.46
N THR A 109 4.31 -12.74 1.76
CA THR A 109 4.78 -13.66 2.81
C THR A 109 4.31 -13.20 4.18
N ILE A 110 4.48 -11.92 4.52
CA ILE A 110 4.01 -11.33 5.78
C ILE A 110 2.49 -11.49 5.90
N LEU A 111 1.73 -11.15 4.84
CA LEU A 111 0.28 -11.27 4.84
C LEU A 111 -0.19 -12.70 5.14
N THR A 112 0.43 -13.67 4.48
CA THR A 112 0.10 -15.09 4.67
C THR A 112 0.41 -15.55 6.09
N ASN A 113 1.54 -15.11 6.65
CA ASN A 113 1.95 -15.47 8.00
C ASN A 113 1.08 -14.80 9.07
N ASP A 114 0.90 -13.48 8.98
CA ASP A 114 0.12 -12.69 9.92
C ASP A 114 -1.34 -13.13 9.92
N THR A 115 -1.93 -13.42 8.75
CA THR A 115 -3.31 -13.95 8.69
C THR A 115 -3.45 -15.25 9.49
N LYS A 116 -2.47 -16.15 9.40
CA LYS A 116 -2.48 -17.40 10.19
C LYS A 116 -2.35 -17.14 11.68
N ILE A 117 -1.45 -16.24 12.07
CA ILE A 117 -1.25 -15.84 13.47
C ILE A 117 -2.54 -15.25 14.04
N PHE A 118 -3.16 -14.28 13.36
CA PHE A 118 -4.40 -13.66 13.82
C PHE A 118 -5.59 -14.63 13.81
N MET A 119 -5.65 -15.56 12.85
CA MET A 119 -6.68 -16.59 12.83
C MET A 119 -6.56 -17.51 14.05
N GLN A 120 -5.35 -17.96 14.38
CA GLN A 120 -5.08 -18.76 15.57
C GLN A 120 -5.43 -17.96 16.85
N TYR A 121 -4.97 -16.72 16.94
CA TYR A 121 -5.25 -15.84 18.07
C TYR A 121 -6.77 -15.64 18.29
N LEU A 122 -7.53 -15.34 17.23
CA LEU A 122 -8.98 -15.19 17.33
C LEU A 122 -9.66 -16.51 17.72
N SER A 123 -9.22 -17.64 17.19
CA SER A 123 -9.79 -18.96 17.50
C SER A 123 -9.55 -19.38 18.96
N GLU A 124 -8.39 -19.06 19.52
CA GLU A 124 -8.03 -19.37 20.91
C GLU A 124 -8.73 -18.45 21.92
N ASN A 125 -9.02 -17.21 21.53
CA ASN A 125 -9.62 -16.18 22.40
C ASN A 125 -11.15 -16.10 22.30
N ILE A 126 -11.80 -17.00 21.57
CA ILE A 126 -13.26 -17.18 21.61
C ILE A 126 -13.54 -18.38 22.53
N PRO A 127 -13.95 -18.16 23.79
CA PRO A 127 -14.37 -19.26 24.64
C PRO A 127 -15.50 -20.05 23.97
N SER A 128 -15.46 -21.37 24.08
CA SER A 128 -16.54 -22.25 23.62
C SER A 128 -17.88 -21.99 24.32
N THR A 129 -17.87 -21.23 25.42
CA THR A 129 -19.02 -20.78 26.20
C THR A 129 -19.40 -19.32 25.95
N SER A 130 -18.79 -18.66 24.94
CA SER A 130 -19.11 -17.27 24.64
C SER A 130 -20.53 -17.16 24.08
N ILE A 131 -21.38 -16.42 24.81
CA ILE A 131 -22.79 -16.21 24.46
C ILE A 131 -22.93 -15.66 23.04
N MET A 132 -22.05 -14.72 22.65
CA MET A 132 -22.03 -14.14 21.31
C MET A 132 -21.72 -15.15 20.20
N ALA A 133 -20.77 -16.07 20.42
CA ALA A 133 -20.44 -17.07 19.40
C ALA A 133 -21.54 -18.13 19.28
N MET A 134 -22.16 -18.52 20.40
CA MET A 134 -23.31 -19.43 20.40
C MET A 134 -24.50 -18.82 19.68
N GLU A 135 -24.87 -17.58 19.99
CA GLU A 135 -25.97 -16.86 19.33
C GLU A 135 -25.75 -16.72 17.81
N GLN A 136 -24.50 -16.45 17.40
CA GLN A 136 -24.14 -16.35 15.99
C GLN A 136 -24.17 -17.71 15.28
N LEU A 137 -23.77 -18.78 15.95
CA LEU A 137 -23.85 -20.15 15.45
C LEU A 137 -25.30 -20.61 15.29
N ASP A 138 -26.16 -20.31 16.27
CA ASP A 138 -27.59 -20.58 16.22
C ASP A 138 -28.25 -19.81 15.08
N SER A 139 -27.90 -18.54 14.90
CA SER A 139 -28.36 -17.71 13.79
C SER A 139 -27.97 -18.30 12.42
N TYR A 140 -26.72 -18.76 12.25
CA TYR A 140 -26.28 -19.44 11.03
C TYR A 140 -27.00 -20.78 10.82
N THR A 141 -27.18 -21.57 11.87
CA THR A 141 -27.89 -22.86 11.81
C THR A 141 -29.33 -22.65 11.37
N ALA A 142 -30.02 -21.64 11.92
CA ALA A 142 -31.38 -21.28 11.54
C ALA A 142 -31.50 -20.87 10.07
N LEU A 143 -30.55 -20.07 9.56
CA LEU A 143 -30.53 -19.64 8.15
C LEU A 143 -30.35 -20.79 7.15
N LEU A 144 -29.66 -21.84 7.58
CA LEU A 144 -29.31 -23.02 6.79
C LEU A 144 -30.30 -24.19 6.96
N SER A 145 -31.15 -24.14 7.99
CA SER A 145 -32.16 -25.15 8.25
C SER A 145 -33.06 -25.36 7.03
N GLY A 146 -33.23 -26.62 6.62
CA GLY A 146 -34.00 -27.00 5.42
C GLY A 146 -33.33 -26.71 4.07
N LYS A 147 -32.14 -26.09 4.03
CA LYS A 147 -31.39 -25.80 2.79
C LYS A 147 -30.18 -26.70 2.57
N VAL A 148 -29.67 -27.33 3.63
CA VAL A 148 -28.49 -28.21 3.60
C VAL A 148 -28.72 -29.48 4.42
N PHE A 149 -27.97 -30.54 4.10
CA PHE A 149 -28.10 -31.85 4.76
C PHE A 149 -27.73 -31.82 6.26
N ASN A 150 -26.72 -31.04 6.65
CA ASN A 150 -26.31 -30.88 8.05
C ASN A 150 -26.07 -29.39 8.36
N PRO A 151 -27.12 -28.66 8.82
CA PRO A 151 -27.06 -27.23 9.12
C PRO A 151 -26.05 -26.89 10.22
N GLU A 152 -25.92 -27.74 11.24
CA GLU A 152 -25.01 -27.54 12.36
C GLU A 152 -23.55 -27.53 11.87
N LYS A 153 -23.11 -28.58 11.15
CA LYS A 153 -21.76 -28.63 10.58
C LYS A 153 -21.48 -27.47 9.62
N ALA A 154 -22.47 -27.09 8.82
CA ALA A 154 -22.34 -25.97 7.88
C ALA A 154 -22.20 -24.61 8.59
N SER A 155 -22.86 -24.42 9.74
CA SER A 155 -22.74 -23.20 10.55
C SER A 155 -21.32 -22.99 11.11
N TYR A 156 -20.67 -24.07 11.57
CA TYR A 156 -19.26 -24.02 12.01
C TYR A 156 -18.30 -23.60 10.89
N LEU A 157 -18.56 -24.05 9.65
CA LEU A 157 -17.76 -23.63 8.49
C LEU A 157 -17.95 -22.15 8.19
N LEU A 158 -19.16 -21.61 8.30
CA LEU A 158 -19.40 -20.17 8.11
C LEU A 158 -18.68 -19.34 9.18
N LEU A 159 -18.73 -19.77 10.44
CA LEU A 159 -18.02 -19.11 11.53
C LEU A 159 -16.49 -19.14 11.31
N ALA A 160 -15.94 -20.28 10.90
CA ALA A 160 -14.52 -20.40 10.58
C ALA A 160 -14.09 -19.47 9.43
N ASN A 161 -14.91 -19.37 8.37
CA ASN A 161 -14.66 -18.42 7.28
C ASN A 161 -14.73 -16.96 7.73
N LYS A 162 -15.64 -16.63 8.67
CA LYS A 162 -15.73 -15.29 9.25
C LYS A 162 -14.46 -14.94 10.03
N ILE A 163 -13.98 -15.84 10.89
CA ILE A 163 -12.73 -15.65 11.64
C ILE A 163 -11.54 -15.47 10.67
N ASN A 164 -11.50 -16.24 9.59
CA ASN A 164 -10.46 -16.10 8.58
C ASN A 164 -10.50 -14.72 7.89
N THR A 165 -11.70 -14.24 7.55
CA THR A 165 -11.89 -12.90 6.96
C THR A 165 -11.43 -11.81 7.93
N ASP A 166 -11.79 -11.93 9.20
CA ASP A 166 -11.41 -10.94 10.23
C ASP A 166 -9.90 -10.91 10.45
N ALA A 167 -9.27 -12.08 10.55
CA ALA A 167 -7.83 -12.21 10.64
C ALA A 167 -7.09 -11.60 9.44
N PHE A 168 -7.60 -11.82 8.23
CA PHE A 168 -7.03 -11.25 7.01
C PHE A 168 -7.11 -9.72 7.00
N VAL A 169 -8.24 -9.14 7.41
CA VAL A 169 -8.41 -7.68 7.49
C VAL A 169 -7.44 -7.07 8.51
N ILE A 170 -7.29 -7.69 9.67
CA ILE A 170 -6.31 -7.26 10.69
C ILE A 170 -4.88 -7.32 10.12
N ALA A 171 -4.52 -8.40 9.44
CA ALA A 171 -3.20 -8.55 8.80
C ALA A 171 -2.95 -7.46 7.74
N ILE A 172 -3.92 -7.19 6.86
CA ILE A 172 -3.83 -6.14 5.85
C ILE A 172 -3.67 -4.76 6.50
N ASN A 173 -4.42 -4.45 7.56
CA ASN A 173 -4.29 -3.19 8.29
C ASN A 173 -2.88 -3.04 8.89
N ASN A 174 -2.34 -4.11 9.47
CA ASN A 174 -0.99 -4.13 10.00
C ASN A 174 0.04 -3.83 8.90
N ILE A 175 -0.09 -4.48 7.74
CA ILE A 175 0.78 -4.26 6.58
C ILE A 175 0.71 -2.81 6.08
N PHE A 176 -0.48 -2.22 6.01
CA PHE A 176 -0.61 -0.81 5.62
C PHE A 176 0.12 0.13 6.57
N ASN A 177 0.05 -0.13 7.89
CA ASN A 177 0.82 0.61 8.88
C ASN A 177 2.34 0.37 8.76
N MET A 178 2.77 -0.86 8.50
CA MET A 178 4.19 -1.18 8.28
C MET A 178 4.74 -0.45 7.05
N ILE A 179 3.99 -0.42 5.95
CA ILE A 179 4.37 0.32 4.74
C ILE A 179 4.38 1.83 5.02
N ALA A 180 3.39 2.36 5.74
CA ALA A 180 3.38 3.78 6.12
C ALA A 180 4.62 4.14 6.94
N LEU A 181 4.97 3.34 7.94
CA LEU A 181 6.17 3.53 8.74
C LEU A 181 7.45 3.44 7.90
N LEU A 182 7.54 2.47 6.99
CA LEU A 182 8.68 2.34 6.08
C LEU A 182 8.88 3.62 5.24
N PHE A 183 7.81 4.16 4.67
CA PHE A 183 7.87 5.40 3.90
C PHE A 183 8.25 6.61 4.77
N ILE A 184 7.78 6.69 6.02
CA ILE A 184 8.20 7.73 6.98
C ILE A 184 9.68 7.59 7.30
N LEU A 185 10.19 6.38 7.56
CA LEU A 185 11.60 6.16 7.83
C LEU A 185 12.48 6.57 6.64
N ILE A 186 12.07 6.22 5.42
CA ILE A 186 12.77 6.66 4.19
C ILE A 186 12.71 8.18 4.05
N MET A 187 11.55 8.80 4.32
CA MET A 187 11.38 10.25 4.28
C MET A 187 12.34 10.97 5.22
N LEU A 188 12.54 10.45 6.44
CA LEU A 188 13.47 11.01 7.43
C LEU A 188 14.94 10.91 7.00
N LEU A 189 15.28 9.99 6.08
CA LEU A 189 16.63 9.87 5.53
C LEU A 189 16.90 10.85 4.38
N ILE A 190 15.87 11.38 3.71
CA ILE A 190 16.03 12.27 2.55
C ILE A 190 16.90 13.52 2.84
N PRO A 191 16.76 14.22 3.99
CA PRO A 191 17.61 15.37 4.31
C PRO A 191 19.11 15.05 4.34
N PHE A 192 19.50 13.81 4.61
CA PHE A 192 20.90 13.36 4.68
C PHE A 192 21.51 13.00 3.32
N THR A 193 20.72 12.98 2.25
CA THR A 193 21.23 12.72 0.90
C THR A 193 22.09 13.88 0.39
N SER A 194 22.75 13.76 -0.77
CA SER A 194 23.54 14.83 -1.38
C SER A 194 22.69 15.68 -2.35
N ASN A 195 23.04 16.97 -2.50
CA ASN A 195 22.20 17.92 -3.25
C ASN A 195 22.50 17.74 -4.73
N ILE A 196 21.63 17.03 -5.43
CA ILE A 196 21.77 16.83 -6.86
C ILE A 196 21.06 17.99 -7.55
N LYS A 197 21.81 19.04 -7.84
CA LYS A 197 21.34 20.10 -8.75
C LYS A 197 21.32 19.51 -10.16
N LEU A 198 20.17 19.54 -10.81
CA LEU A 198 20.09 19.28 -12.25
C LEU A 198 20.86 20.41 -12.93
N SER A 199 21.82 20.06 -13.79
CA SER A 199 22.53 21.06 -14.58
C SER A 199 21.51 21.76 -15.47
N GLY A 200 21.11 22.98 -15.10
CA GLY A 200 20.25 23.82 -15.92
C GLY A 200 20.87 23.92 -17.31
N ASN A 201 20.09 23.62 -18.34
CA ASN A 201 20.52 23.80 -19.72
C ASN A 201 20.58 25.31 -20.01
N THR A 202 21.66 25.98 -19.59
CA THR A 202 22.02 27.34 -20.00
C THR A 202 22.65 27.31 -21.39
N ASN A 203 21.98 26.72 -22.39
CA ASN A 203 22.27 26.88 -23.82
C ASN A 203 21.15 26.26 -24.67
N ALA A 204 20.26 27.11 -25.21
CA ALA A 204 19.86 27.09 -26.62
C ALA A 204 18.89 28.27 -26.86
N HIS A 205 19.49 29.35 -27.37
CA HIS A 205 18.84 30.29 -28.28
C HIS A 205 18.37 29.58 -29.57
#